data_AF-A0A950E311-F1
#
_entry.id   AF-A0A950E311-F1
#
_cell.length_a   1.000
_cell.length_b   1.000
_cell.length_c   1.000
_cell.angle_alpha   90.00
_cell.angle_beta   90.00
_cell.angle_gamma   90.00
#
_symmetry.space_group_name_H-M   'P 1'
#
loop_
_entity.id
_entity.type
_entity.pdbx_description
1 polymer ?
#
loop_
_entity_poly.entity_id
_entity_poly.type
_entity_poly.pdbx_seq_one_letter_code
_entity_poly.pdbx_strand_id
1 'polypeptide(L)'
;MTVMDVDEPHTGVSEELAAAATAPARWLLELASADGVPLTQTNALARTVVREIAERWPEGWNAELFGPPHREWDMPLIGALHEGLKRRRLVRRRGRKLIINPRGRKLSEDPIALLYEFGLDLGGGDAFTEMVAERVVEALEESATCTREQLVAPAHEAAQWGWRGPDGGPPSEQGVSYVVGDVLCRGEAYGLVDHQPDPAQPKSWRTLISLSPAGRMVLGRGRTDVTGRVVYVFDAELLNVAGVSATVAVAGHEHLTALHDGIQQAFNWENDHLYSFWLDGQFWGDAAAQREIPGAPDTDSKTADLPIDELRLTVGARIAYVFDYGDDWRVMLTL
;
A
#
# COMPACT_ATOMS: atom_id res chain seq x y z
N MET A 1 -28.98 -32.09 14.50
CA MET A 1 -28.67 -30.84 13.80
C MET A 1 -27.21 -30.57 14.10
N THR A 2 -26.34 -30.98 13.19
CA THR A 2 -24.88 -31.01 13.37
C THR A 2 -24.37 -29.58 13.30
N VAL A 3 -23.75 -29.13 14.40
CA VAL A 3 -22.93 -27.93 14.42
C VAL A 3 -21.73 -28.25 13.53
N MET A 4 -21.67 -27.64 12.35
CA MET A 4 -20.46 -27.62 11.55
C MET A 4 -19.58 -26.52 12.13
N ASP A 5 -18.50 -26.96 12.74
CA ASP A 5 -17.31 -26.15 13.02
C ASP A 5 -16.85 -25.54 11.68
N VAL A 6 -16.78 -24.22 11.60
CA VAL A 6 -16.25 -23.49 10.44
C VAL A 6 -15.05 -22.70 10.93
N ASP A 7 -13.94 -23.42 11.15
CA ASP A 7 -12.63 -22.81 11.29
C ASP A 7 -11.67 -23.37 10.22
N GLU A 8 -10.92 -22.44 9.62
CA GLU A 8 -9.54 -22.60 9.11
C GLU A 8 -9.25 -23.56 7.93
N PRO A 9 -9.56 -23.14 6.68
CA PRO A 9 -8.57 -23.39 5.61
C PRO A 9 -8.25 -22.19 4.70
N HIS A 10 -9.07 -21.12 4.70
CA HIS A 10 -8.88 -20.00 3.77
C HIS A 10 -7.94 -18.90 4.31
N THR A 11 -7.93 -18.65 5.62
CA THR A 11 -7.07 -17.61 6.24
C THR A 11 -5.58 -17.99 6.22
N GLY A 12 -5.25 -19.25 6.50
CA GLY A 12 -3.85 -19.71 6.52
C GLY A 12 -3.16 -19.64 5.16
N VAL A 13 -3.89 -19.91 4.07
CA VAL A 13 -3.34 -19.80 2.70
C VAL A 13 -3.09 -18.34 2.33
N SER A 14 -4.02 -17.43 2.65
CA SER A 14 -3.84 -15.98 2.44
C SER A 14 -2.65 -15.44 3.22
N GLU A 15 -2.49 -15.84 4.49
CA GLU A 15 -1.36 -15.40 5.31
C GLU A 15 -0.02 -15.94 4.80
N GLU A 16 0.05 -17.20 4.37
CA GLU A 16 1.25 -17.80 3.79
C GLU A 16 1.67 -17.09 2.48
N LEU A 17 0.70 -16.81 1.60
CA LEU A 17 0.95 -16.07 0.35
C LEU A 17 1.44 -14.65 0.62
N ALA A 18 0.80 -13.94 1.55
CA ALA A 18 1.22 -12.59 1.93
C ALA A 18 2.59 -12.59 2.62
N ALA A 19 2.87 -13.57 3.48
CA ALA A 19 4.16 -13.73 4.13
C ALA A 19 5.29 -14.00 3.12
N ALA A 20 5.04 -14.84 2.12
CA ALA A 20 6.01 -15.10 1.05
C ALA A 20 6.26 -13.84 0.21
N ALA A 21 5.20 -13.16 -0.25
CA ALA A 21 5.31 -11.95 -1.07
C ALA A 21 6.03 -10.80 -0.35
N THR A 22 5.73 -10.60 0.94
CA THR A 22 6.31 -9.51 1.74
C THR A 22 7.63 -9.88 2.42
N ALA A 23 8.13 -11.10 2.25
CA ALA A 23 9.35 -11.57 2.93
C ALA A 23 10.57 -10.64 2.73
N PRO A 24 10.88 -10.12 1.52
CA PRO A 24 11.99 -9.17 1.33
C PRO A 24 11.81 -7.87 2.13
N ALA A 25 10.59 -7.33 2.16
CA ALA A 25 10.26 -6.13 2.91
C ALA A 25 10.40 -6.34 4.42
N ARG A 26 9.81 -7.42 4.93
CA ARG A 26 9.82 -7.76 6.36
C ARG A 26 11.24 -7.99 6.85
N TRP A 27 12.09 -8.63 6.05
CA TRP A 27 13.50 -8.79 6.38
C TRP A 27 14.25 -7.44 6.46
N LEU A 28 14.01 -6.51 5.53
CA LEU A 28 14.58 -5.16 5.62
C LEU A 28 14.07 -4.40 6.86
N LEU A 29 12.79 -4.55 7.20
CA LEU A 29 12.19 -3.97 8.39
C LEU A 29 12.79 -4.57 9.68
N GLU A 30 13.02 -5.88 9.71
CA GLU A 30 13.69 -6.56 10.82
C GLU A 30 15.12 -6.01 11.04
N LEU A 31 15.92 -5.91 9.97
CA LEU A 31 17.24 -5.27 10.02
C LEU A 31 17.15 -3.81 10.49
N ALA A 32 16.13 -3.08 10.04
CA ALA A 32 15.89 -1.70 10.45
C ALA A 32 15.48 -1.56 11.93
N SER A 33 14.91 -2.62 12.52
CA SER A 33 14.49 -2.70 13.92
C SER A 33 15.63 -3.05 14.87
N ALA A 34 16.58 -3.88 14.43
CA ALA A 34 17.75 -4.28 15.20
C ALA A 34 18.79 -3.14 15.28
N ASP A 35 19.76 -3.13 14.36
CA ASP A 35 20.86 -2.16 14.35
C ASP A 35 20.65 -1.01 13.36
N GLY A 36 19.62 -1.10 12.51
CA GLY A 36 19.40 -0.20 11.38
C GLY A 36 20.10 -0.67 10.11
N VAL A 37 19.44 -0.52 8.97
CA VAL A 37 19.98 -0.93 7.66
C VAL A 37 21.07 0.06 7.23
N PRO A 38 22.31 -0.37 6.98
CA PRO A 38 23.40 0.53 6.62
C PRO A 38 23.24 1.14 5.22
N LEU A 39 23.56 2.44 5.12
CA LEU A 39 23.53 3.21 3.88
C LEU A 39 24.93 3.69 3.44
N THR A 40 25.09 3.79 2.14
CA THR A 40 26.20 4.46 1.46
C THR A 40 26.16 5.98 1.69
N GLN A 41 27.16 6.71 1.17
CA GLN A 41 27.17 8.19 1.24
C GLN A 41 26.06 8.83 0.39
N THR A 42 25.63 8.15 -0.67
CA THR A 42 24.55 8.59 -1.56
C THR A 42 23.18 8.12 -1.08
N ASN A 43 23.08 7.68 0.18
CA ASN A 43 21.87 7.12 0.81
C ASN A 43 21.32 5.84 0.15
N ALA A 44 22.06 5.21 -0.75
CA ALA A 44 21.73 3.87 -1.26
C ALA A 44 22.05 2.79 -0.20
N LEU A 45 21.37 1.65 -0.21
CA LEU A 45 21.67 0.48 0.60
C LEU A 45 23.14 0.07 0.43
N ALA A 46 23.79 -0.25 1.55
CA ALA A 46 25.17 -0.71 1.52
C ALA A 46 25.28 -2.02 0.73
N ARG A 47 26.43 -2.20 0.04
CA ARG A 47 26.74 -3.40 -0.75
C ARG A 47 26.51 -4.72 -0.01
N THR A 48 26.77 -4.74 1.31
CA THR A 48 26.54 -5.94 2.14
C THR A 48 25.07 -6.33 2.19
N VAL A 49 24.16 -5.35 2.31
CA VAL A 49 22.71 -5.57 2.32
C VAL A 49 22.24 -6.04 0.94
N VAL A 50 22.71 -5.39 -0.12
CA VAL A 50 22.36 -5.74 -1.51
C VAL A 50 22.75 -7.19 -1.83
N ARG A 51 23.95 -7.61 -1.42
CA ARG A 51 24.40 -8.99 -1.62
C ARG A 51 23.60 -10.00 -0.82
N GLU A 52 23.28 -9.67 0.44
CA GLU A 52 22.50 -10.58 1.28
C GLU A 52 21.07 -10.75 0.75
N ILE A 53 20.44 -9.70 0.22
CA ILE A 53 19.14 -9.85 -0.49
C ILE A 53 19.29 -10.75 -1.70
N ALA A 54 20.30 -10.52 -2.55
CA ALA A 54 20.51 -11.33 -3.75
C ALA A 54 20.79 -12.81 -3.44
N GLU A 55 21.42 -13.11 -2.30
CA GLU A 55 21.65 -14.47 -1.83
C GLU A 55 20.37 -15.13 -1.29
N ARG A 56 19.48 -14.35 -0.66
CA ARG A 56 18.21 -14.84 -0.09
C ARG A 56 17.10 -15.00 -1.14
N TRP A 57 17.09 -14.14 -2.16
CA TRP A 57 16.11 -14.11 -3.26
C TRP A 57 16.82 -14.05 -4.62
N PRO A 58 17.41 -15.17 -5.08
CA PRO A 58 18.21 -15.21 -6.30
C PRO A 58 17.39 -14.94 -7.58
N GLU A 59 16.07 -15.08 -7.54
CA GLU A 59 15.19 -14.78 -8.67
C GLU A 59 15.27 -13.30 -9.09
N GLY A 60 15.55 -12.41 -8.14
CA GLY A 60 15.67 -10.97 -8.37
C GLY A 60 17.00 -10.53 -9.01
N TRP A 61 17.98 -11.44 -9.20
CA TRP A 61 19.26 -11.11 -9.81
C TRP A 61 19.98 -12.33 -10.42
N ASN A 62 20.28 -12.25 -11.73
CA ASN A 62 21.00 -13.29 -12.43
C ASN A 62 22.52 -13.22 -12.17
N ALA A 63 22.95 -13.79 -11.04
CA ALA A 63 24.37 -13.83 -10.65
C ALA A 63 25.25 -14.66 -11.60
N GLU A 64 24.68 -15.62 -12.34
CA GLU A 64 25.43 -16.41 -13.33
C GLU A 64 25.86 -15.55 -14.52
N LEU A 65 24.98 -14.64 -14.97
CA LEU A 65 25.22 -13.78 -16.12
C LEU A 65 26.02 -12.52 -15.74
N PHE A 66 25.74 -11.93 -14.58
CA PHE A 66 26.25 -10.60 -14.21
C PHE A 66 27.26 -10.63 -13.05
N GLY A 67 27.50 -11.78 -12.42
CA GLY A 67 28.27 -11.87 -11.17
C GLY A 67 27.50 -11.31 -9.96
N PRO A 68 28.10 -11.21 -8.77
CA PRO A 68 27.41 -10.70 -7.59
C PRO A 68 27.13 -9.19 -7.71
N PRO A 69 25.97 -8.70 -7.25
CA PRO A 69 25.64 -7.29 -7.34
C PRO A 69 26.56 -6.45 -6.44
N HIS A 70 26.83 -5.21 -6.86
CA HIS A 70 27.77 -4.31 -6.20
C HIS A 70 27.11 -3.05 -5.65
N ARG A 71 25.97 -2.64 -6.22
CA ARG A 71 25.24 -1.42 -5.91
C ARG A 71 23.74 -1.71 -5.93
N GLU A 72 22.97 -0.91 -5.19
CA GLU A 72 21.50 -0.99 -5.20
C GLU A 72 20.92 -0.82 -6.61
N TRP A 73 21.50 0.08 -7.43
CA TRP A 73 21.07 0.30 -8.82
C TRP A 73 21.31 -0.90 -9.74
N ASP A 74 22.11 -1.90 -9.32
CA ASP A 74 22.22 -3.16 -10.05
C ASP A 74 20.92 -3.98 -9.89
N MET A 75 20.17 -3.76 -8.81
CA MET A 75 18.93 -4.47 -8.48
C MET A 75 17.74 -3.51 -8.36
N PRO A 76 17.07 -3.17 -9.48
CA PRO A 76 15.94 -2.24 -9.49
C PRO A 76 14.83 -2.59 -8.49
N LEU A 77 14.54 -3.88 -8.30
CA LEU A 77 13.53 -4.36 -7.36
C LEU A 77 13.85 -3.96 -5.92
N ILE A 78 15.13 -4.05 -5.51
CA ILE A 78 15.56 -3.62 -4.17
C ILE A 78 15.42 -2.10 -4.03
N GLY A 79 15.77 -1.34 -5.07
CA GLY A 79 15.62 0.11 -5.08
C GLY A 79 14.16 0.53 -4.92
N ALA A 80 13.25 -0.10 -5.67
CA ALA A 80 11.81 0.12 -5.58
C ALA A 80 11.27 -0.21 -4.18
N LEU A 81 11.75 -1.30 -3.57
CA LEU A 81 11.40 -1.69 -2.21
C LEU A 81 11.88 -0.67 -1.18
N HIS A 82 13.16 -0.29 -1.22
CA HIS A 82 13.75 0.69 -0.32
C HIS A 82 13.04 2.05 -0.39
N GLU A 83 12.76 2.56 -1.59
CA GLU A 83 12.03 3.80 -1.76
C GLU A 83 10.57 3.69 -1.33
N GLY A 84 9.90 2.55 -1.57
CA GLY A 84 8.55 2.29 -1.08
C GLY A 84 8.45 2.31 0.44
N LEU A 85 9.36 1.61 1.14
CA LEU A 85 9.41 1.62 2.62
C LEU A 85 9.58 3.03 3.19
N LYS A 86 10.32 3.90 2.50
CA LYS A 86 10.48 5.31 2.88
C LYS A 86 9.23 6.13 2.56
N ARG A 87 8.68 6.01 1.36
CA ARG A 87 7.49 6.74 0.90
C ARG A 87 6.27 6.43 1.75
N ARG A 88 6.08 5.16 2.13
CA ARG A 88 5.06 4.68 3.08
C ARG A 88 5.40 4.95 4.55
N ARG A 89 6.51 5.64 4.83
CA ARG A 89 6.95 6.07 6.18
C ARG A 89 7.17 4.92 7.17
N LEU A 90 7.42 3.70 6.67
CA LEU A 90 7.69 2.52 7.49
C LEU A 90 9.09 2.57 8.10
N VAL A 91 10.02 3.21 7.38
CA VAL A 91 11.37 3.52 7.83
C VAL A 91 11.67 5.01 7.70
N ARG A 92 12.67 5.47 8.45
CA ARG A 92 13.25 6.80 8.29
C ARG A 92 14.77 6.75 8.34
N ARG A 93 15.41 7.74 7.73
CA ARG A 93 16.86 7.88 7.78
C ARG A 93 17.30 8.46 9.12
N ARG A 94 18.33 7.86 9.73
CA ARG A 94 19.08 8.41 10.86
C ARG A 94 20.58 8.30 10.56
N GLY A 95 21.19 9.42 10.18
CA GLY A 95 22.58 9.43 9.72
C GLY A 95 22.75 8.58 8.45
N ARG A 96 23.59 7.55 8.55
CA ARG A 96 23.87 6.58 7.48
C ARG A 96 23.16 5.24 7.70
N LYS A 97 22.00 5.25 8.36
CA LYS A 97 21.18 4.06 8.57
C LYS A 97 19.70 4.36 8.28
N LEU A 98 18.96 3.34 7.85
CA LEU A 98 17.50 3.31 7.93
C LEU A 98 17.08 2.68 9.25
N ILE A 99 16.15 3.31 9.93
CA ILE A 99 15.58 2.85 11.20
C ILE A 99 14.08 2.69 11.02
N ILE A 100 13.52 1.63 11.60
CA ILE A 100 12.09 1.38 11.57
C ILE A 100 11.32 2.40 12.43
N ASN A 101 10.12 2.77 11.98
CA ASN A 101 9.17 3.57 12.75
C ASN A 101 8.11 2.68 13.43
N PRO A 102 7.31 3.18 14.39
CA PRO A 102 6.26 2.39 15.04
C PRO A 102 5.29 1.72 14.04
N ARG A 103 4.87 2.44 12.99
CA ARG A 103 4.04 1.90 11.91
C ARG A 103 4.73 0.76 11.16
N GLY A 104 6.01 0.93 10.83
CA GLY A 104 6.81 -0.11 10.19
C GLY A 104 6.93 -1.36 11.04
N ARG A 105 7.05 -1.22 12.37
CA ARG A 105 7.09 -2.36 13.30
C ARG A 105 5.76 -3.13 13.29
N LYS A 106 4.63 -2.42 13.45
CA LYS A 106 3.30 -3.01 13.38
C LYS A 106 3.10 -3.81 12.09
N LEU A 107 3.42 -3.21 10.94
CA LEU A 107 3.24 -3.86 9.65
C LEU A 107 4.26 -4.97 9.37
N SER A 108 5.45 -4.95 9.98
CA SER A 108 6.40 -6.06 9.86
C SER A 108 5.91 -7.36 10.51
N GLU A 109 5.00 -7.23 11.48
CA GLU A 109 4.37 -8.34 12.20
C GLU A 109 3.08 -8.82 11.52
N ASP A 110 2.53 -8.05 10.57
CA ASP A 110 1.29 -8.33 9.84
C ASP A 110 1.54 -8.36 8.31
N PRO A 111 1.79 -9.54 7.73
CA PRO A 111 2.13 -9.66 6.31
C PRO A 111 1.00 -9.23 5.37
N ILE A 112 -0.24 -9.44 5.79
CA ILE A 112 -1.42 -9.10 5.00
C ILE A 112 -1.57 -7.59 4.93
N ALA A 113 -1.52 -6.90 6.07
CA ALA A 113 -1.59 -5.45 6.12
C ALA A 113 -0.42 -4.81 5.36
N LEU A 114 0.78 -5.37 5.46
CA LEU A 114 1.94 -4.90 4.70
C LEU A 114 1.77 -5.07 3.18
N LEU A 115 1.19 -6.18 2.73
CA LEU A 115 0.91 -6.41 1.33
C LEU A 115 -0.11 -5.39 0.78
N TYR A 116 -1.14 -5.07 1.56
CA TYR A 116 -2.09 -4.01 1.22
C TYR A 116 -1.43 -2.65 1.09
N GLU A 117 -0.55 -2.30 2.02
CA GLU A 117 0.20 -1.04 1.97
C GLU A 117 1.00 -0.89 0.69
N PHE A 118 1.56 -2.00 0.19
CA PHE A 118 2.26 -2.02 -1.08
C PHE A 118 1.33 -1.94 -2.29
N GLY A 119 0.15 -2.55 -2.24
CA GLY A 119 -0.88 -2.38 -3.26
C GLY A 119 -1.27 -0.91 -3.44
N LEU A 120 -1.42 -0.19 -2.32
CA LEU A 120 -1.70 1.26 -2.29
C LEU A 120 -0.51 2.14 -2.69
N ASP A 121 0.66 1.57 -2.96
CA ASP A 121 1.89 2.31 -3.29
C ASP A 121 2.34 2.08 -4.74
N LEU A 122 1.57 1.33 -5.53
CA LEU A 122 1.91 1.02 -6.93
C LEU A 122 2.07 2.27 -7.79
N GLY A 123 1.27 3.31 -7.56
CA GLY A 123 1.39 4.58 -8.26
C GLY A 123 2.48 5.50 -7.73
N GLY A 124 3.24 5.10 -6.71
CA GLY A 124 4.44 5.80 -6.30
C GLY A 124 4.23 7.20 -5.70
N GLY A 125 2.98 7.58 -5.39
CA GLY A 125 2.64 8.85 -4.74
C GLY A 125 2.48 10.05 -5.67
N ASP A 126 2.41 9.84 -6.99
CA ASP A 126 2.09 10.90 -7.94
C ASP A 126 0.87 10.54 -8.80
N ALA A 127 0.00 11.52 -9.05
CA ALA A 127 -1.31 11.27 -9.65
C ALA A 127 -1.25 10.73 -11.10
N PHE A 128 -0.18 11.01 -11.85
CA PHE A 128 -0.03 10.47 -13.21
C PHE A 128 0.27 8.99 -13.15
N THR A 129 1.23 8.62 -12.30
CA THR A 129 1.65 7.24 -12.11
C THR A 129 0.57 6.41 -11.40
N GLU A 130 -0.23 6.99 -10.50
CA GLU A 130 -1.45 6.33 -9.97
C GLU A 130 -2.43 5.98 -11.09
N MET A 131 -2.75 6.92 -11.98
CA MET A 131 -3.62 6.65 -13.12
C MET A 131 -3.05 5.53 -14.02
N VAL A 132 -1.74 5.55 -14.29
CA VAL A 132 -1.07 4.48 -15.05
C VAL A 132 -1.14 3.15 -14.31
N ALA A 133 -0.92 3.14 -12.99
CA ALA A 133 -0.99 1.94 -12.18
C ALA A 133 -2.38 1.31 -12.21
N GLU A 134 -3.44 2.11 -12.11
CA GLU A 134 -4.82 1.63 -12.26
C GLU A 134 -5.05 0.96 -13.63
N ARG A 135 -4.59 1.58 -14.73
CA ARG A 135 -4.75 1.00 -16.08
C ARG A 135 -3.95 -0.30 -16.24
N VAL A 136 -2.78 -0.38 -15.62
CA VAL A 136 -1.97 -1.61 -15.60
C VAL A 136 -2.69 -2.71 -14.83
N VAL A 137 -3.22 -2.41 -13.64
CA VAL A 137 -3.95 -3.38 -12.81
C VAL A 137 -5.20 -3.87 -13.52
N GLU A 138 -6.02 -2.98 -14.08
CA GLU A 138 -7.21 -3.36 -14.86
C GLU A 138 -6.86 -4.30 -16.01
N ALA A 139 -5.83 -4.00 -16.79
CA ALA A 139 -5.40 -4.86 -17.89
C ALA A 139 -4.91 -6.23 -17.42
N LEU A 140 -4.24 -6.30 -16.26
CA LEU A 140 -3.80 -7.56 -15.65
C LEU A 140 -4.95 -8.35 -14.99
N GLU A 141 -6.03 -7.70 -14.59
CA GLU A 141 -7.25 -8.36 -14.10
C GLU A 141 -8.06 -8.98 -15.24
N GLU A 142 -8.14 -8.30 -16.38
CA GLU A 142 -8.90 -8.74 -17.55
C GLU A 142 -8.25 -9.92 -18.29
N SER A 143 -6.95 -10.12 -18.10
CA SER A 143 -6.15 -11.11 -18.84
C SER A 143 -5.27 -11.92 -17.90
N ALA A 144 -5.26 -13.25 -18.08
CA ALA A 144 -4.42 -14.14 -17.26
C ALA A 144 -2.92 -13.80 -17.36
N THR A 145 -2.47 -13.33 -18.52
CA THR A 145 -1.10 -12.86 -18.78
C THR A 145 -1.12 -11.77 -19.84
N CYS A 146 -0.25 -10.76 -19.70
CA CYS A 146 -0.09 -9.62 -20.61
C CYS A 146 1.37 -9.47 -21.04
N THR A 147 1.59 -8.97 -22.25
CA THR A 147 2.88 -8.37 -22.64
C THR A 147 2.95 -6.91 -22.19
N ARG A 148 4.16 -6.36 -22.07
CA ARG A 148 4.33 -4.93 -21.73
C ARG A 148 3.58 -4.02 -22.71
N GLU A 149 3.60 -4.34 -24.00
CA GLU A 149 2.90 -3.54 -25.02
C GLU A 149 1.39 -3.51 -24.79
N GLN A 150 0.79 -4.62 -24.35
CA GLN A 150 -0.62 -4.71 -24.02
C GLN A 150 -1.01 -3.90 -22.78
N LEU A 151 -0.06 -3.64 -21.87
CA LEU A 151 -0.26 -2.78 -20.70
C LEU A 151 -0.07 -1.29 -21.04
N VAL A 152 0.88 -0.99 -21.94
CA VAL A 152 1.18 0.40 -22.35
C VAL A 152 0.05 1.02 -23.14
N ALA A 153 -0.58 0.27 -24.05
CA ALA A 153 -1.64 0.80 -24.91
C ALA A 153 -2.81 1.46 -24.15
N PRO A 154 -3.49 0.80 -23.19
CA PRO A 154 -4.60 1.41 -22.45
C PRO A 154 -4.13 2.54 -21.52
N ALA A 155 -2.94 2.42 -20.92
CA ALA A 155 -2.36 3.49 -20.09
C ALA A 155 -2.07 4.75 -20.92
N HIS A 156 -1.55 4.57 -22.14
CA HIS A 156 -1.25 5.68 -23.04
C HIS A 156 -2.52 6.34 -23.57
N GLU A 157 -3.55 5.56 -23.92
CA GLU A 157 -4.86 6.09 -24.31
C GLU A 157 -5.47 6.96 -23.21
N ALA A 158 -5.47 6.48 -21.96
CA ALA A 158 -5.94 7.25 -20.81
C ALA A 158 -5.12 8.52 -20.59
N ALA A 159 -3.79 8.46 -20.75
CA ALA A 159 -2.89 9.60 -20.63
C ALA A 159 -3.16 10.71 -21.65
N GLN A 160 -3.82 10.45 -22.78
CA GLN A 160 -4.13 11.50 -23.78
C GLN A 160 -5.13 12.53 -23.23
N TRP A 161 -5.90 12.16 -22.20
CA TRP A 161 -6.94 12.99 -21.62
C TRP A 161 -6.47 13.59 -20.29
N GLY A 162 -6.37 14.91 -20.22
CA GLY A 162 -6.05 15.63 -18.98
C GLY A 162 -4.56 15.74 -18.62
N TRP A 163 -3.67 14.96 -19.24
CA TRP A 163 -2.23 15.02 -18.95
C TRP A 163 -1.44 15.68 -20.07
N ARG A 164 -0.31 16.32 -19.71
CA ARG A 164 0.57 16.99 -20.66
C ARG A 164 2.03 16.64 -20.37
N GLY A 165 2.80 16.41 -21.43
CA GLY A 165 4.23 16.20 -21.38
C GLY A 165 5.01 17.52 -21.22
N PRO A 166 6.34 17.44 -21.09
CA PRO A 166 7.21 18.60 -20.90
C PRO A 166 7.19 19.64 -22.04
N ASP A 167 6.80 19.20 -23.24
CA ASP A 167 6.64 20.04 -24.43
C ASP A 167 5.24 20.69 -24.53
N GLY A 168 4.36 20.44 -23.55
CA GLY A 168 2.98 20.90 -23.53
C GLY A 168 2.03 20.07 -24.41
N GLY A 169 2.52 19.05 -25.09
CA GLY A 169 1.71 18.08 -25.84
C GLY A 169 1.14 16.96 -24.95
N PRO A 170 0.36 16.01 -25.50
CA PRO A 170 -0.01 14.81 -24.76
C PRO A 170 1.25 13.96 -24.44
N PRO A 171 1.26 13.18 -23.35
CA PRO A 171 2.36 12.26 -23.04
C PRO A 171 2.62 11.30 -24.20
N SER A 172 3.89 11.07 -24.53
CA SER A 172 4.26 10.11 -25.57
C SER A 172 4.10 8.67 -25.08
N GLU A 173 3.82 7.75 -25.99
CA GLU A 173 3.77 6.32 -25.71
C GLU A 173 5.06 5.82 -25.04
N GLN A 174 6.21 6.30 -25.50
CA GLN A 174 7.51 5.99 -24.89
C GLN A 174 7.60 6.48 -23.44
N GLY A 175 7.11 7.69 -23.15
CA GLY A 175 7.05 8.24 -21.80
C GLY A 175 6.17 7.39 -20.88
N VAL A 176 4.97 7.02 -21.35
CA VAL A 176 4.05 6.14 -20.61
C VAL A 176 4.67 4.76 -20.41
N SER A 177 5.37 4.22 -21.42
CA SER A 177 6.07 2.95 -21.31
C SER A 177 7.12 2.94 -20.19
N TYR A 178 7.84 4.05 -19.97
CA TYR A 178 8.74 4.16 -18.81
C TYR A 178 7.98 4.08 -17.48
N VAL A 179 6.87 4.81 -17.35
CA VAL A 179 6.05 4.80 -16.13
C VAL A 179 5.42 3.43 -15.87
N VAL A 180 4.94 2.73 -16.91
CA VAL A 180 4.51 1.34 -16.79
C VAL A 180 5.65 0.45 -16.28
N GLY A 181 6.89 0.69 -16.72
CA GLY A 181 8.06 0.00 -16.20
C GLY A 181 8.28 0.22 -14.71
N ASP A 182 8.13 1.45 -14.24
CA ASP A 182 8.28 1.79 -12.82
C ASP A 182 7.18 1.15 -11.96
N VAL A 183 5.94 1.14 -12.45
CA VAL A 183 4.80 0.45 -11.80
C VAL A 183 5.07 -1.05 -11.71
N LEU A 184 5.50 -1.69 -12.81
CA LEU A 184 5.80 -3.12 -12.83
C LEU A 184 6.98 -3.47 -11.93
N CYS A 185 8.02 -2.63 -11.90
CA CYS A 185 9.17 -2.81 -11.02
C CYS A 185 8.75 -2.75 -9.55
N ARG A 186 7.87 -1.81 -9.17
CA ARG A 186 7.28 -1.76 -7.82
C ARG A 186 6.41 -2.98 -7.55
N GLY A 187 5.52 -3.35 -8.49
CA GLY A 187 4.64 -4.51 -8.35
C GLY A 187 5.42 -5.80 -8.10
N GLU A 188 6.49 -6.03 -8.84
CA GLU A 188 7.36 -7.19 -8.63
C GLU A 188 8.14 -7.09 -7.32
N ALA A 189 8.70 -5.92 -6.99
CA ALA A 189 9.41 -5.71 -5.72
C ALA A 189 8.53 -5.93 -4.48
N TYR A 190 7.22 -5.71 -4.62
CA TYR A 190 6.22 -5.91 -3.58
C TYR A 190 5.57 -7.30 -3.61
N GLY A 191 5.98 -8.16 -4.55
CA GLY A 191 5.42 -9.51 -4.72
C GLY A 191 3.99 -9.51 -5.27
N LEU A 192 3.54 -8.45 -5.91
CA LEU A 192 2.20 -8.26 -6.49
C LEU A 192 2.11 -8.68 -7.96
N VAL A 193 3.23 -8.64 -8.68
CA VAL A 193 3.30 -8.92 -10.12
C VAL A 193 4.39 -9.95 -10.38
N ASP A 194 4.08 -10.94 -11.22
CA ASP A 194 5.02 -11.95 -11.66
C ASP A 194 5.45 -11.70 -13.11
N HIS A 195 6.75 -11.86 -13.38
CA HIS A 195 7.31 -11.91 -14.73
C HIS A 195 7.74 -13.33 -15.07
N GLN A 196 7.32 -13.81 -16.24
CA GLN A 196 7.74 -15.12 -16.77
C GLN A 196 8.26 -14.96 -18.19
N PRO A 197 9.30 -15.69 -18.61
CA PRO A 197 9.70 -15.74 -20.01
C PRO A 197 8.53 -16.19 -20.88
N ASP A 198 8.35 -15.57 -22.05
CA ASP A 198 7.33 -16.02 -22.99
C ASP A 198 7.65 -17.45 -23.48
N PRO A 199 6.84 -18.47 -23.12
CA PRO A 199 7.10 -19.85 -23.52
C PRO A 199 6.99 -20.04 -25.04
N ALA A 200 6.28 -19.17 -25.75
CA ALA A 200 6.23 -19.17 -27.21
C ALA A 200 7.52 -18.59 -27.83
N GLN A 201 8.28 -17.79 -27.07
CA GLN A 201 9.52 -17.15 -27.52
C GLN A 201 10.63 -17.23 -26.45
N PRO A 202 11.10 -18.44 -26.08
CA PRO A 202 11.98 -18.66 -24.92
C PRO A 202 13.40 -18.09 -25.08
N LYS A 203 13.78 -17.66 -26.29
CA LYS A 203 15.06 -16.99 -26.59
C LYS A 203 14.94 -15.47 -26.67
N SER A 204 13.73 -14.93 -26.52
CA SER A 204 13.48 -13.50 -26.54
C SER A 204 13.56 -12.94 -25.12
N TRP A 205 13.88 -11.65 -25.01
CA TRP A 205 13.78 -10.90 -23.76
C TRP A 205 12.34 -10.56 -23.39
N ARG A 206 11.36 -11.11 -24.11
CA ARG A 206 9.95 -10.81 -23.92
C ARG A 206 9.42 -11.60 -22.75
N THR A 207 8.81 -10.89 -21.81
CA THR A 207 8.21 -11.46 -20.61
C THR A 207 6.70 -11.34 -20.68
N LEU A 208 6.01 -12.38 -20.22
CA LEU A 208 4.62 -12.34 -19.85
C LEU A 208 4.51 -11.86 -18.40
N ILE A 209 3.53 -11.01 -18.16
CA ILE A 209 3.28 -10.30 -16.91
C ILE A 209 1.91 -10.74 -16.40
N SER A 210 1.79 -11.05 -15.12
CA SER A 210 0.51 -11.39 -14.50
C SER A 210 0.47 -10.86 -13.07
N LEU A 211 -0.73 -10.69 -12.50
CA LEU A 211 -0.84 -10.57 -11.06
C LEU A 211 -0.32 -11.85 -10.40
N SER A 212 0.48 -11.72 -9.36
CA SER A 212 0.87 -12.87 -8.54
C SER A 212 -0.36 -13.37 -7.74
N PRO A 213 -0.31 -14.55 -7.10
CA PRO A 213 -1.36 -14.98 -6.19
C PRO A 213 -1.63 -13.96 -5.06
N ALA A 214 -0.58 -13.37 -4.49
CA ALA A 214 -0.66 -12.31 -3.49
C ALA A 214 -1.14 -10.96 -4.10
N GLY A 215 -0.77 -10.70 -5.35
CA GLY A 215 -1.27 -9.57 -6.13
C GLY A 215 -2.78 -9.61 -6.30
N ARG A 216 -3.34 -10.72 -6.81
CA ARG A 216 -4.80 -10.93 -6.97
C ARG A 216 -5.59 -10.80 -5.67
N MET A 217 -4.91 -11.02 -4.57
CA MET A 217 -5.44 -10.94 -3.22
C MET A 217 -5.76 -9.47 -2.87
N VAL A 218 -4.83 -8.54 -3.14
CA VAL A 218 -4.98 -7.11 -2.76
C VAL A 218 -5.28 -6.17 -3.94
N LEU A 219 -5.13 -6.65 -5.17
CA LEU A 219 -5.39 -5.96 -6.44
C LEU A 219 -6.50 -6.72 -7.16
N GLY A 220 -7.67 -6.09 -7.30
CA GLY A 220 -8.88 -6.78 -7.77
C GLY A 220 -10.14 -5.97 -7.48
N ARG A 221 -11.06 -5.83 -8.45
CA ARG A 221 -12.39 -5.25 -8.20
C ARG A 221 -13.16 -5.99 -7.09
N GLY A 222 -13.31 -5.30 -5.97
CA GLY A 222 -14.19 -5.66 -4.87
C GLY A 222 -13.50 -5.41 -3.54
N ARG A 223 -13.96 -4.39 -2.83
CA ARG A 223 -13.58 -4.02 -1.46
C ARG A 223 -13.88 -5.18 -0.49
N THR A 224 -13.06 -6.22 -0.55
CA THR A 224 -13.05 -7.38 0.33
C THR A 224 -11.60 -7.59 0.73
N ASP A 225 -11.37 -7.65 2.04
CA ASP A 225 -10.06 -7.93 2.61
C ASP A 225 -9.64 -9.34 2.17
N VAL A 226 -8.36 -9.62 1.95
CA VAL A 226 -7.77 -10.91 1.54
C VAL A 226 -8.12 -12.08 2.44
N THR A 227 -8.71 -11.78 3.59
CA THR A 227 -9.28 -12.73 4.56
C THR A 227 -10.72 -13.15 4.24
N GLY A 228 -11.32 -12.59 3.17
CA GLY A 228 -12.75 -12.71 2.86
C GLY A 228 -13.65 -11.84 3.75
N ARG A 229 -13.06 -10.88 4.47
CA ARG A 229 -13.77 -10.02 5.45
C ARG A 229 -14.23 -8.71 4.81
N VAL A 230 -15.27 -8.13 5.41
CA VAL A 230 -15.89 -6.89 4.95
C VAL A 230 -14.89 -5.74 5.06
N VAL A 231 -14.70 -5.00 3.97
CA VAL A 231 -13.94 -3.75 3.98
C VAL A 231 -14.91 -2.59 3.84
N TYR A 232 -14.77 -1.63 4.73
CA TYR A 232 -15.51 -0.38 4.71
C TYR A 232 -14.64 0.65 4.04
N VAL A 233 -15.20 1.35 3.05
CA VAL A 233 -14.45 2.39 2.36
C VAL A 233 -15.24 3.67 2.35
N PHE A 234 -14.62 4.67 2.94
CA PHE A 234 -15.22 5.95 3.18
C PHE A 234 -14.69 6.98 2.18
N ASP A 235 -15.59 7.78 1.64
CA ASP A 235 -15.24 9.08 1.08
C ASP A 235 -15.01 10.05 2.24
N ALA A 236 -13.78 10.51 2.40
CA ALA A 236 -13.35 11.43 3.45
C ALA A 236 -13.21 12.85 2.88
N GLU A 237 -14.07 13.76 3.31
CA GLU A 237 -14.06 15.16 2.86
C GLU A 237 -13.50 16.07 3.97
N LEU A 238 -12.44 16.82 3.68
CA LEU A 238 -11.88 17.81 4.59
C LEU A 238 -12.67 19.13 4.49
N LEU A 239 -13.57 19.36 5.45
CA LEU A 239 -14.53 20.45 5.37
C LEU A 239 -13.91 21.85 5.52
N ASN A 240 -12.74 21.94 6.14
CA ASN A 240 -12.02 23.20 6.31
C ASN A 240 -11.42 23.71 4.98
N VAL A 241 -11.27 22.85 3.98
CA VAL A 241 -10.61 23.19 2.70
C VAL A 241 -11.45 22.69 1.52
N ALA A 242 -12.03 23.62 0.78
CA ALA A 242 -12.91 23.29 -0.33
C ALA A 242 -12.23 22.41 -1.39
N GLY A 243 -12.87 21.31 -1.75
CA GLY A 243 -12.42 20.40 -2.82
C GLY A 243 -11.32 19.43 -2.42
N VAL A 244 -10.98 19.33 -1.14
CA VAL A 244 -10.00 18.35 -0.64
C VAL A 244 -10.73 17.13 -0.07
N SER A 245 -10.54 15.99 -0.70
CA SER A 245 -11.08 14.71 -0.27
C SER A 245 -10.11 13.56 -0.54
N ALA A 246 -10.36 12.43 0.10
CA ALA A 246 -9.64 11.19 -0.12
C ALA A 246 -10.53 9.98 0.11
N THR A 247 -10.12 8.83 -0.41
CA THR A 247 -10.80 7.55 -0.18
C THR A 247 -10.02 6.78 0.89
N VAL A 248 -10.69 6.39 1.98
CA VAL A 248 -10.05 5.68 3.11
C VAL A 248 -10.72 4.33 3.31
N ALA A 249 -9.94 3.25 3.21
CA ALA A 249 -10.41 1.89 3.44
C ALA A 249 -9.94 1.37 4.80
N VAL A 250 -10.79 0.61 5.48
CA VAL A 250 -10.49 -0.05 6.75
C VAL A 250 -11.20 -1.40 6.81
N ALA A 251 -10.53 -2.43 7.33
CA ALA A 251 -11.15 -3.74 7.46
C ALA A 251 -12.13 -3.75 8.65
N GLY A 252 -13.23 -4.50 8.53
CA GLY A 252 -14.31 -4.52 9.53
C GLY A 252 -13.88 -4.92 10.94
N HIS A 253 -12.90 -5.82 11.04
CA HIS A 253 -12.36 -6.28 12.32
C HIS A 253 -11.35 -5.30 12.95
N GLU A 254 -10.85 -4.33 12.18
CA GLU A 254 -9.99 -3.29 12.71
C GLU A 254 -10.83 -2.28 13.50
N HIS A 255 -10.18 -1.53 14.38
CA HIS A 255 -10.83 -0.57 15.25
C HIS A 255 -10.84 0.83 14.63
N LEU A 256 -11.61 1.75 15.19
CA LEU A 256 -11.61 3.17 14.78
C LEU A 256 -10.21 3.82 14.80
N THR A 257 -9.25 3.27 15.56
CA THR A 257 -7.83 3.67 15.50
C THR A 257 -7.18 3.41 14.13
N ALA A 258 -7.53 2.32 13.44
CA ALA A 258 -7.03 2.06 12.09
C ALA A 258 -7.65 3.03 11.06
N LEU A 259 -8.94 3.34 11.21
CA LEU A 259 -9.59 4.37 10.40
C LEU A 259 -8.94 5.74 10.60
N HIS A 260 -8.60 6.10 11.84
CA HIS A 260 -7.80 7.29 12.16
C HIS A 260 -6.45 7.28 11.44
N ASP A 261 -5.70 6.19 11.52
CA ASP A 261 -4.40 6.06 10.85
C ASP A 261 -4.52 6.21 9.31
N GLY A 262 -5.61 5.70 8.72
CA GLY A 262 -5.94 5.85 7.31
C GLY A 262 -6.23 7.30 6.92
N ILE A 263 -7.00 8.04 7.73
CA ILE A 263 -7.30 9.47 7.52
C ILE A 263 -6.01 10.31 7.60
N GLN A 264 -5.20 10.09 8.64
CA GLN A 264 -3.93 10.79 8.83
C GLN A 264 -3.00 10.62 7.63
N GLN A 265 -2.94 9.39 7.09
CA GLN A 265 -2.17 9.11 5.89
C GLN A 265 -2.73 9.80 4.66
N ALA A 266 -4.05 9.73 4.46
CA ALA A 266 -4.73 10.28 3.30
C ALA A 266 -4.57 11.81 3.17
N PHE A 267 -4.62 12.52 4.30
CA PHE A 267 -4.41 13.98 4.35
C PHE A 267 -2.96 14.38 4.62
N ASN A 268 -2.03 13.41 4.69
CA ASN A 268 -0.61 13.65 4.90
C ASN A 268 -0.30 14.42 6.21
N TRP A 269 -1.07 14.17 7.26
CA TRP A 269 -0.91 14.79 8.57
C TRP A 269 0.15 14.10 9.43
N GLU A 270 0.61 14.82 10.45
CA GLU A 270 1.45 14.29 11.52
C GLU A 270 0.51 13.99 12.69
N ASN A 271 0.46 12.74 13.15
CA ASN A 271 -0.46 12.30 14.20
C ASN A 271 0.02 12.76 15.59
N ASP A 272 0.11 14.07 15.81
CA ASP A 272 0.70 14.72 16.98
C ASP A 272 -0.31 15.41 17.90
N HIS A 273 -1.60 15.42 17.52
CA HIS A 273 -2.71 15.99 18.30
C HIS A 273 -3.79 14.95 18.65
N LEU A 274 -4.71 15.34 19.53
CA LEU A 274 -5.85 14.51 19.93
C LEU A 274 -6.92 14.49 18.82
N TYR A 275 -7.76 13.47 18.84
CA TYR A 275 -8.87 13.31 17.90
C TYR A 275 -10.09 12.64 18.55
N SER A 276 -11.23 12.78 17.88
CA SER A 276 -12.47 12.09 18.20
C SER A 276 -13.28 11.77 16.95
N PHE A 277 -14.10 10.71 17.05
CA PHE A 277 -15.17 10.42 16.11
C PHE A 277 -16.53 10.66 16.75
N TRP A 278 -17.52 11.07 15.96
CA TRP A 278 -18.94 11.07 16.29
C TRP A 278 -19.69 10.21 15.28
N LEU A 279 -20.24 9.09 15.77
CA LEU A 279 -20.86 8.05 14.95
C LEU A 279 -22.23 8.43 14.38
N ASP A 280 -22.81 9.54 14.83
CA ASP A 280 -24.06 10.12 14.31
C ASP A 280 -23.81 11.13 13.17
N GLY A 281 -22.54 11.36 12.80
CA GLY A 281 -22.15 12.31 11.76
C GLY A 281 -22.25 13.78 12.19
N GLN A 282 -22.43 14.07 13.48
CA GLN A 282 -22.53 15.44 14.00
C GLN A 282 -21.25 15.84 14.74
N PHE A 283 -20.52 16.80 14.18
CA PHE A 283 -19.36 17.38 14.88
C PHE A 283 -19.78 17.98 16.20
N TRP A 284 -19.10 17.60 17.28
CA TRP A 284 -19.42 18.08 18.63
C TRP A 284 -20.88 17.77 19.04
N GLY A 285 -21.43 16.66 18.52
CA GLY A 285 -22.77 16.16 18.78
C GLY A 285 -22.90 15.46 20.13
N ASP A 286 -23.75 14.43 20.19
CA ASP A 286 -24.03 13.70 21.43
C ASP A 286 -22.77 12.99 21.97
N ALA A 287 -22.50 13.14 23.27
CA ALA A 287 -21.42 12.44 23.96
C ALA A 287 -21.56 10.91 23.86
N ALA A 288 -22.78 10.38 23.74
CA ALA A 288 -23.01 8.95 23.52
C ALA A 288 -22.55 8.47 22.14
N ALA A 289 -22.53 9.36 21.15
CA ALA A 289 -22.03 9.09 19.80
C ALA A 289 -20.52 9.32 19.69
N GLN A 290 -19.90 9.99 20.66
CA GLN A 290 -18.48 10.31 20.65
C GLN A 290 -17.61 9.08 20.98
N ARG A 291 -16.49 8.93 20.28
CA ARG A 291 -15.40 7.99 20.56
C ARG A 291 -14.10 8.75 20.58
N GLU A 292 -13.48 8.83 21.75
CA GLU A 292 -12.21 9.55 21.93
C GLU A 292 -11.00 8.66 21.66
N ILE A 293 -9.89 9.32 21.34
CA ILE A 293 -8.55 8.70 21.28
C ILE A 293 -8.25 7.87 22.55
N PRO A 294 -7.50 6.75 22.44
CA PRO A 294 -7.15 5.95 23.60
C PRO A 294 -6.37 6.74 24.65
N GLY A 295 -6.74 6.56 25.92
CA GLY A 295 -6.12 7.26 27.05
C GLY A 295 -6.77 8.58 27.44
N ALA A 296 -7.80 9.03 26.72
CA ALA A 296 -8.64 10.14 27.17
C ALA A 296 -9.34 9.80 28.51
N PRO A 297 -9.50 10.79 29.42
CA PRO A 297 -10.03 10.57 30.76
C PRO A 297 -11.56 10.46 30.83
N ASP A 298 -12.28 11.03 29.86
CA ASP A 298 -13.68 11.43 30.05
C ASP A 298 -14.72 10.57 29.29
N THR A 299 -14.31 9.50 28.60
CA THR A 299 -15.26 8.54 27.98
C THR A 299 -15.00 7.07 28.32
N ASP A 300 -16.11 6.36 28.54
CA ASP A 300 -16.13 4.90 28.77
C ASP A 300 -15.91 4.08 27.47
N SER A 301 -16.05 4.70 26.29
CA SER A 301 -15.88 4.03 24.99
C SER A 301 -14.86 4.77 24.12
N LYS A 302 -13.75 4.09 23.80
CA LYS A 302 -12.62 4.67 23.06
C LYS A 302 -12.51 4.06 21.67
N THR A 303 -11.75 4.72 20.81
CA THR A 303 -11.54 4.25 19.43
C THR A 303 -10.76 2.94 19.34
N ALA A 304 -10.09 2.53 20.43
CA ALA A 304 -9.39 1.24 20.51
C ALA A 304 -10.29 0.08 20.98
N ASP A 305 -11.52 0.35 21.41
CA ASP A 305 -12.39 -0.66 22.01
C ASP A 305 -13.49 -1.13 21.04
N LEU A 306 -13.63 -0.48 19.88
CA LEU A 306 -14.75 -0.70 18.96
C LEU A 306 -14.26 -1.04 17.54
N PRO A 307 -14.37 -2.31 17.11
CA PRO A 307 -14.21 -2.72 15.72
C PRO A 307 -15.23 -2.05 14.79
N ILE A 308 -14.86 -1.81 13.53
CA ILE A 308 -15.74 -1.18 12.54
C ILE A 308 -17.01 -2.01 12.29
N ASP A 309 -16.92 -3.34 12.29
CA ASP A 309 -18.07 -4.24 12.09
C ASP A 309 -19.13 -4.10 13.18
N GLU A 310 -18.72 -3.74 14.40
CA GLU A 310 -19.65 -3.56 15.52
C GLU A 310 -20.47 -2.26 15.39
N LEU A 311 -20.03 -1.33 14.54
CA LEU A 311 -20.77 -0.10 14.23
C LEU A 311 -22.03 -0.36 13.39
N ARG A 312 -22.12 -1.51 12.71
CA ARG A 312 -23.26 -1.89 11.86
C ARG A 312 -23.65 -0.81 10.85
N LEU A 313 -22.65 -0.19 10.23
CA LEU A 313 -22.83 0.88 9.26
C LEU A 313 -23.51 0.36 7.99
N THR A 314 -24.33 1.21 7.38
CA THR A 314 -24.92 0.96 6.05
C THR A 314 -24.41 1.99 5.06
N VAL A 315 -24.43 1.67 3.75
CA VAL A 315 -24.05 2.63 2.70
C VAL A 315 -24.82 3.96 2.87
N GLY A 316 -24.10 5.07 2.79
CA GLY A 316 -24.58 6.43 3.08
C GLY A 316 -24.47 6.85 4.55
N ALA A 317 -24.01 5.96 5.45
CA ALA A 317 -23.73 6.33 6.84
C ALA A 317 -22.65 7.42 6.90
N ARG A 318 -22.82 8.35 7.84
CA ARG A 318 -21.91 9.48 8.04
C ARG A 318 -21.25 9.41 9.40
N ILE A 319 -19.94 9.61 9.45
CA ILE A 319 -19.16 9.71 10.68
C ILE A 319 -18.40 11.03 10.64
N ALA A 320 -18.52 11.81 11.71
CA ALA A 320 -17.77 13.05 11.87
C ALA A 320 -16.46 12.74 12.59
N TYR A 321 -15.34 13.22 12.06
CA TYR A 321 -14.02 13.07 12.65
C TYR A 321 -13.40 14.45 12.87
N VAL A 322 -12.91 14.72 14.08
CA VAL A 322 -12.16 15.93 14.41
C VAL A 322 -10.75 15.54 14.81
N PHE A 323 -9.75 16.17 14.18
CA PHE A 323 -8.35 16.10 14.55
C PHE A 323 -7.86 17.49 14.96
N ASP A 324 -7.06 17.53 16.02
CA ASP A 324 -6.58 18.75 16.67
C ASP A 324 -7.73 19.66 17.12
N TYR A 325 -8.06 19.62 18.42
CA TYR A 325 -9.12 20.46 18.98
C TYR A 325 -8.77 21.97 19.00
N GLY A 326 -7.50 22.34 18.77
CA GLY A 326 -7.08 23.73 18.62
C GLY A 326 -7.47 24.28 17.25
N ASP A 327 -7.00 23.61 16.19
CA ASP A 327 -7.25 24.01 14.80
C ASP A 327 -8.61 23.55 14.24
N ASP A 328 -9.23 22.55 14.88
CA ASP A 328 -10.55 22.00 14.56
C ASP A 328 -10.64 21.50 13.10
N TRP A 329 -9.72 20.61 12.72
CA TRP A 329 -9.74 19.95 11.41
C TRP A 329 -10.85 18.91 11.38
N ARG A 330 -11.86 19.18 10.55
CA ARG A 330 -13.10 18.42 10.43
C ARG A 330 -13.11 17.60 9.15
N VAL A 331 -13.15 16.29 9.30
CA VAL A 331 -13.34 15.34 8.19
C VAL A 331 -14.72 14.72 8.32
N MET A 332 -15.49 14.79 7.24
CA MET A 332 -16.74 14.04 7.10
C MET A 332 -16.46 12.75 6.35
N LEU A 333 -16.77 11.62 6.96
CA LEU A 333 -16.64 10.30 6.36
C LEU A 333 -18.02 9.85 5.89
N THR A 334 -18.14 9.41 4.64
CA THR A 334 -19.35 8.81 4.08
C THR A 334 -19.05 7.41 3.58
N LEU A 335 -19.74 6.39 4.08
CA LEU A 335 -19.61 5.00 3.65
C LEU A 335 -20.31 4.73 2.31
#